data_AF-A0A4T0E090-F1
#
_entry.id   AF-A0A4T0E090-F1
#
_cell.length_a   1.000
_cell.length_b   1.000
_cell.length_c   1.000
_cell.angle_alpha   90.00
_cell.angle_beta   90.00
_cell.angle_gamma   90.00
#
_symmetry.space_group_name_H-M   'P 1'
#
loop_
_entity.id
_entity.type
_entity.pdbx_description
1 polymer ?
#
loop_
_entity_poly.entity_id
_entity_poly.type
_entity_poly.pdbx_seq_one_letter_code
_entity_poly.pdbx_strand_id
1 'polypeptide(L)'
;MSSPPEHPGHDDESGLPVGGRWIGGQFLGGGGDGIVHVWFKTDETNTIIDRMVIKDMWSKQSTVEPNAYKGIYEELVRKGLDFGVDPSRPGKARAKDRFFKEAYIQGLLTDEPGSTPANTVPLRGFKKGTNSDLAKGTHWRTYMDWMHASDLANFVSRHKLPGDNGSVQKPIPEAFIWWTLSCLAEALVEIDRRTKVRPNARTERDEATVLVDMKLANVLLDSTRGSRYPVYPKPLIADFGSAHITHKGDPQNYLKELKICDTTGYHPPESADYEESEGPGECLDSWTNVWQTGRIIESMMRLDNCVKENEWDEDDEEDRESEIMTNEPFFDWFQDFKYSKELREIVWRCQRWDPNLRPTPTQIVEYINQHESNHNEDMDIWGTEDWIAEQEQELADLTKEEREDHDARAQERAGRAELKFLRYYPDRDLRERYIALDMDIPEGCELAYQGKRDTGAAIGDMVAED
;
A
#
# COMPACT_ATOMS: atom_id res chain seq x y z
N MET A 1 -25.74 -0.02 -28.92
CA MET A 1 -25.03 0.16 -27.64
C MET A 1 -24.95 -1.21 -27.01
N SER A 2 -23.74 -1.77 -26.90
CA SER A 2 -23.54 -3.05 -26.22
C SER A 2 -23.50 -2.78 -24.73
N SER A 3 -24.27 -3.53 -23.94
CA SER A 3 -24.24 -3.43 -22.47
C SER A 3 -22.79 -3.57 -21.96
N PRO A 4 -22.42 -2.89 -20.86
CA PRO A 4 -21.16 -3.15 -20.18
C PRO A 4 -21.03 -4.66 -19.88
N PRO A 5 -19.81 -5.23 -19.86
CA PRO A 5 -19.63 -6.61 -19.47
C PRO A 5 -20.27 -6.84 -18.09
N GLU A 6 -21.10 -7.87 -17.96
CA GLU A 6 -21.66 -8.25 -16.65
C GLU A 6 -20.53 -8.74 -15.75
N HIS A 7 -20.09 -7.89 -14.82
CA HIS A 7 -19.13 -8.27 -13.78
C HIS A 7 -19.89 -8.81 -12.57
N PRO A 8 -19.61 -10.04 -12.10
CA PRO A 8 -20.30 -10.59 -10.95
C PRO A 8 -20.02 -9.75 -9.69
N GLY A 9 -21.07 -9.44 -8.94
CA GLY A 9 -21.00 -8.61 -7.73
C GLY A 9 -21.34 -7.13 -7.94
N HIS A 10 -21.47 -6.66 -9.19
CA HIS A 10 -21.80 -5.26 -9.53
C HIS A 10 -23.08 -4.75 -8.85
N ASP A 11 -24.15 -5.54 -8.87
CA ASP A 11 -25.47 -5.16 -8.28
C ASP A 11 -25.74 -5.80 -6.91
N ASP A 12 -24.74 -6.48 -6.34
CA ASP A 12 -24.94 -7.27 -5.12
C ASP A 12 -24.65 -6.46 -3.86
N GLU A 13 -25.68 -5.75 -3.39
CA GLU A 13 -25.69 -4.97 -2.15
C GLU A 13 -25.63 -5.82 -0.87
N SER A 14 -25.61 -7.16 -0.96
CA SER A 14 -25.62 -7.99 0.24
C SER A 14 -24.35 -7.77 1.07
N GLY A 15 -24.51 -7.61 2.38
CA GLY A 15 -23.41 -7.38 3.31
C GLY A 15 -22.89 -5.94 3.36
N LEU A 16 -23.49 -5.01 2.62
CA LEU A 16 -23.28 -3.58 2.84
C LEU A 16 -23.92 -3.15 4.18
N PRO A 17 -23.28 -2.24 4.95
CA PRO A 17 -23.86 -1.72 6.18
C PRO A 17 -25.24 -1.08 5.97
N VAL A 18 -26.18 -1.35 6.89
CA VAL A 18 -27.57 -0.87 6.84
C VAL A 18 -27.64 0.65 7.09
N GLY A 19 -28.58 1.32 6.43
CA GLY A 19 -28.86 2.76 6.56
C GLY A 19 -28.08 3.60 5.55
N GLY A 20 -28.72 4.62 4.95
CA GLY A 20 -28.20 5.36 3.79
C GLY A 20 -28.39 4.60 2.47
N ARG A 21 -28.13 5.28 1.34
CA ARG A 21 -28.17 4.67 0.00
C ARG A 21 -26.75 4.36 -0.46
N TRP A 22 -26.44 3.08 -0.65
CA TRP A 22 -25.22 2.69 -1.34
C TRP A 22 -25.45 2.77 -2.85
N ILE A 23 -24.50 3.37 -3.54
CA ILE A 23 -24.47 3.54 -4.99
C ILE A 23 -23.10 3.04 -5.42
N GLY A 24 -23.02 2.11 -6.35
CA GLY A 24 -21.74 1.49 -6.65
C GLY A 24 -21.83 0.35 -7.64
N GLY A 25 -20.84 -0.54 -7.55
CA GLY A 25 -20.61 -1.62 -8.51
C GLY A 25 -19.56 -1.27 -9.56
N GLN A 26 -18.99 -0.05 -9.54
CA GLN A 26 -18.03 0.35 -10.57
C GLN A 26 -16.75 -0.49 -10.48
N PHE A 27 -16.43 -1.16 -11.59
CA PHE A 27 -15.22 -1.95 -11.74
C PHE A 27 -13.97 -1.08 -11.58
N LEU A 28 -13.08 -1.48 -10.67
CA LEU A 28 -11.78 -0.84 -10.48
C LEU A 28 -10.66 -1.62 -11.18
N GLY A 29 -10.78 -2.94 -11.19
CA GLY A 29 -9.74 -3.82 -11.66
C GLY A 29 -10.13 -5.29 -11.45
N GLY A 30 -9.51 -6.16 -12.23
CA GLY A 30 -9.69 -7.61 -12.15
C GLY A 30 -8.40 -8.29 -12.54
N GLY A 31 -8.05 -9.33 -11.80
CA GLY A 31 -6.83 -10.12 -12.00
C GLY A 31 -7.09 -11.61 -11.82
N GLY A 32 -6.02 -12.40 -11.70
CA GLY A 32 -6.11 -13.86 -11.53
C GLY A 32 -6.90 -14.29 -10.30
N ASP A 33 -6.91 -13.48 -9.25
CA ASP A 33 -7.44 -13.85 -7.94
C ASP A 33 -8.82 -13.26 -7.62
N GLY A 34 -9.33 -12.33 -8.41
CA GLY A 34 -10.64 -11.74 -8.17
C GLY A 34 -10.96 -10.48 -8.96
N ILE A 35 -12.15 -9.94 -8.68
CA ILE A 35 -12.69 -8.73 -9.29
C ILE A 35 -12.94 -7.72 -8.16
N VAL A 36 -12.53 -6.47 -8.39
CA VAL A 36 -12.62 -5.39 -7.41
C VAL A 36 -13.59 -4.32 -7.88
N HIS A 37 -14.49 -3.91 -7.00
CA HIS A 37 -15.48 -2.86 -7.23
C HIS A 37 -15.42 -1.80 -6.14
N VAL A 38 -15.80 -0.56 -6.47
CA VAL A 38 -16.02 0.52 -5.49
C VAL A 38 -17.50 0.76 -5.24
N TRP A 39 -17.82 1.09 -3.99
CA TRP A 39 -19.13 1.43 -3.51
C TRP A 39 -19.09 2.73 -2.70
N PHE A 40 -20.07 3.60 -2.93
CA PHE A 40 -20.21 4.90 -2.28
C PHE A 40 -21.50 4.93 -1.49
N LYS A 41 -21.42 5.23 -0.19
CA LYS A 41 -22.59 5.50 0.63
C LYS A 41 -22.94 6.96 0.52
N THR A 42 -24.22 7.25 0.30
CA THR A 42 -24.74 8.62 0.22
C THR A 42 -25.79 8.89 1.28
N ASP A 43 -25.83 10.15 1.73
CA ASP A 43 -26.94 10.68 2.53
C ASP A 43 -28.14 11.07 1.65
N GLU A 44 -29.18 11.62 2.27
CA GLU A 44 -30.42 12.05 1.58
C GLU A 44 -30.19 13.18 0.56
N THR A 45 -29.05 13.87 0.62
CA THR A 45 -28.68 14.97 -0.29
C THR A 45 -27.79 14.50 -1.45
N ASN A 46 -27.53 13.19 -1.57
CA ASN A 46 -26.54 12.58 -2.47
C ASN A 46 -25.09 12.99 -2.18
N THR A 47 -24.78 13.38 -0.94
CA THR A 47 -23.39 13.62 -0.50
C THR A 47 -22.74 12.29 -0.13
N ILE A 48 -21.51 12.03 -0.59
CA ILE A 48 -20.77 10.81 -0.25
C ILE A 48 -20.32 10.88 1.22
N ILE A 49 -20.79 9.93 2.03
CA ILE A 49 -20.50 9.83 3.47
C ILE A 49 -19.66 8.61 3.84
N ASP A 50 -19.51 7.64 2.94
CA ASP A 50 -18.62 6.49 3.12
C ASP A 50 -18.20 5.92 1.76
N ARG A 51 -17.05 5.24 1.72
CA ARG A 51 -16.46 4.60 0.53
C ARG A 51 -15.98 3.22 0.93
N MET A 52 -16.25 2.23 0.10
CA MET A 52 -15.83 0.86 0.36
C MET A 52 -15.37 0.18 -0.92
N VAL A 53 -14.30 -0.59 -0.80
CA VAL A 53 -13.82 -1.48 -1.85
C VAL A 53 -14.30 -2.89 -1.55
N ILE A 54 -14.83 -3.56 -2.56
CA ILE A 54 -15.27 -4.95 -2.47
C ILE A 54 -14.47 -5.79 -3.45
N LYS A 55 -13.78 -6.82 -2.95
CA LYS A 55 -13.10 -7.81 -3.77
C LYS A 55 -13.86 -9.14 -3.70
N ASP A 56 -14.33 -9.60 -4.86
CA ASP A 56 -14.99 -10.88 -5.04
C ASP A 56 -14.01 -11.90 -5.62
N MET A 57 -13.90 -13.05 -4.97
CA MET A 57 -12.87 -14.05 -5.25
C MET A 57 -13.43 -15.47 -5.25
N TRP A 58 -12.85 -16.34 -6.07
CA TRP A 58 -13.17 -17.77 -6.08
C TRP A 58 -11.94 -18.58 -5.75
N SER A 59 -11.99 -19.32 -4.64
CA SER A 59 -10.84 -20.07 -4.14
C SER A 59 -11.15 -21.55 -4.01
N LYS A 60 -10.27 -22.38 -4.57
CA LYS A 60 -10.24 -23.83 -4.34
C LYS A 60 -9.53 -24.22 -3.05
N GLN A 61 -9.02 -23.24 -2.30
CA GLN A 61 -8.44 -23.49 -0.98
C GLN A 61 -9.48 -24.16 -0.09
N SER A 62 -9.02 -25.13 0.71
CA SER A 62 -9.84 -25.75 1.74
C SER A 62 -10.43 -24.69 2.66
N THR A 63 -11.71 -24.79 2.98
CA THR A 63 -12.35 -23.92 3.99
C THR A 63 -12.11 -24.40 5.43
N VAL A 64 -11.33 -25.48 5.59
CA VAL A 64 -10.91 -26.00 6.89
C VAL A 64 -9.74 -25.19 7.41
N GLU A 65 -9.90 -24.62 8.61
CA GLU A 65 -8.89 -23.84 9.30
C GLU A 65 -7.65 -24.70 9.62
N PRO A 66 -6.47 -24.36 9.05
CA PRO A 66 -5.22 -25.04 9.35
C PRO A 66 -4.70 -24.67 10.74
N ASN A 67 -3.85 -25.53 11.31
CA ASN A 67 -3.27 -25.31 12.65
C ASN A 67 -2.52 -23.98 12.77
N ALA A 68 -1.76 -23.56 11.74
CA ALA A 68 -1.00 -22.30 11.74
C ALA A 68 -1.89 -21.05 11.85
N TYR A 69 -3.18 -21.17 11.52
CA TYR A 69 -4.16 -20.06 11.51
C TYR A 69 -5.18 -20.16 12.65
N LYS A 70 -5.02 -21.13 13.55
CA LYS A 70 -5.99 -21.41 14.60
C LYS A 70 -6.16 -20.22 15.55
N GLY A 71 -7.40 -19.83 15.82
CA GLY A 71 -7.71 -18.70 16.72
C GLY A 71 -7.75 -17.33 16.05
N ILE A 72 -7.28 -17.22 14.80
CA ILE A 72 -7.38 -15.98 14.04
C ILE A 72 -8.86 -15.67 13.72
N TYR A 73 -9.69 -16.67 13.41
CA TYR A 73 -11.12 -16.42 13.17
C TYR A 73 -11.81 -15.77 14.37
N GLU A 74 -11.57 -16.28 15.57
CA GLU A 74 -12.15 -15.71 16.80
C GLU A 74 -11.71 -14.26 16.99
N GLU A 75 -10.48 -13.92 16.62
CA GLU A 75 -9.97 -12.55 16.61
C GLU A 75 -10.68 -11.66 15.57
N LEU A 76 -10.89 -12.16 14.35
CA LEU A 76 -11.65 -11.48 13.31
C LEU A 76 -13.10 -11.22 13.74
N VAL A 77 -13.75 -12.20 14.39
CA VAL A 77 -15.10 -12.04 14.95
C VAL A 77 -15.10 -10.99 16.05
N ARG A 78 -14.10 -11.00 16.94
CA ARG A 78 -13.94 -10.01 18.02
C ARG A 78 -13.81 -8.59 17.46
N LYS A 79 -13.10 -8.43 16.34
CA LYS A 79 -12.97 -7.16 15.59
C LYS A 79 -14.22 -6.78 14.78
N GLY A 80 -15.24 -7.63 14.75
CA GLY A 80 -16.48 -7.39 14.00
C GLY A 80 -16.37 -7.65 12.50
N LEU A 81 -15.36 -8.39 12.05
CA LEU A 81 -15.04 -8.58 10.63
C LEU A 81 -15.82 -9.73 9.96
N ASP A 82 -16.56 -10.55 10.71
CA ASP A 82 -17.41 -11.61 10.14
C ASP A 82 -18.76 -11.04 9.68
N PHE A 83 -18.89 -10.80 8.37
CA PHE A 83 -20.10 -10.27 7.75
C PHE A 83 -21.05 -11.37 7.25
N GLY A 84 -20.83 -12.62 7.63
CA GLY A 84 -21.65 -13.75 7.21
C GLY A 84 -20.85 -14.86 6.54
N VAL A 85 -19.78 -15.31 7.17
CA VAL A 85 -19.11 -16.57 6.80
C VAL A 85 -20.06 -17.75 6.93
N ASP A 86 -20.89 -17.76 7.98
CA ASP A 86 -22.05 -18.63 8.14
C ASP A 86 -23.27 -17.78 8.56
N PRO A 87 -24.15 -17.38 7.62
CA PRO A 87 -25.32 -16.56 7.92
C PRO A 87 -26.28 -17.21 8.92
N SER A 88 -26.28 -18.54 9.04
CA SER A 88 -27.12 -19.25 10.01
C SER A 88 -26.56 -19.19 11.43
N ARG A 89 -25.27 -18.87 11.58
CA ARG A 89 -24.54 -18.81 12.85
C ARG A 89 -23.54 -17.63 12.85
N PRO A 90 -24.01 -16.37 12.84
CA PRO A 90 -23.14 -15.19 12.81
C PRO A 90 -22.07 -15.22 13.92
N GLY A 91 -20.81 -14.99 13.54
CA GLY A 91 -19.67 -15.03 14.46
C GLY A 91 -19.34 -16.41 15.05
N LYS A 92 -19.97 -17.49 14.55
CA LYS A 92 -19.84 -18.86 15.07
C LYS A 92 -19.70 -19.90 13.95
N ALA A 93 -19.13 -19.50 12.81
CA ALA A 93 -18.86 -20.41 11.71
C ALA A 93 -17.98 -21.58 12.17
N ARG A 94 -18.22 -22.77 11.62
CA ARG A 94 -17.48 -23.99 12.00
C ARG A 94 -16.08 -23.93 11.42
N ALA A 95 -15.09 -24.48 12.14
CA ALA A 95 -13.69 -24.56 11.70
C ALA A 95 -13.51 -25.16 10.30
N LYS A 96 -14.42 -26.04 9.86
CA LYS A 96 -14.38 -26.66 8.53
C LYS A 96 -14.90 -25.78 7.37
N ASP A 97 -15.60 -24.69 7.67
CA ASP A 97 -16.36 -23.90 6.70
C ASP A 97 -15.90 -22.43 6.61
N ARG A 98 -14.94 -22.03 7.46
CA ARG A 98 -14.66 -20.62 7.79
C ARG A 98 -13.35 -20.05 7.29
N PHE A 99 -12.42 -20.90 6.84
CA PHE A 99 -11.08 -20.47 6.49
C PHE A 99 -11.03 -19.80 5.12
N PHE A 100 -10.51 -18.58 5.09
CA PHE A 100 -10.10 -17.88 3.89
C PHE A 100 -8.81 -17.11 4.18
N LYS A 101 -7.70 -17.58 3.62
CA LYS A 101 -6.34 -17.15 4.00
C LYS A 101 -6.12 -15.65 3.92
N GLU A 102 -6.52 -15.01 2.82
CA GLU A 102 -6.35 -13.57 2.61
C GLU A 102 -7.05 -12.75 3.71
N ALA A 103 -8.32 -13.03 3.98
CA ALA A 103 -9.07 -12.34 5.03
C ALA A 103 -8.48 -12.60 6.43
N TYR A 104 -7.97 -13.81 6.69
CA TYR A 104 -7.32 -14.14 7.97
C TYR A 104 -6.06 -13.31 8.20
N ILE A 105 -5.18 -13.24 7.21
CA ILE A 105 -3.93 -12.48 7.31
C ILE A 105 -4.24 -10.99 7.38
N GLN A 106 -5.04 -10.46 6.45
CA GLN A 106 -5.38 -9.05 6.43
C GLN A 106 -6.17 -8.60 7.67
N GLY A 107 -7.10 -9.43 8.16
CA GLY A 107 -7.87 -9.16 9.39
C GLY A 107 -7.02 -9.22 10.66
N LEU A 108 -5.99 -10.09 10.70
CA LEU A 108 -4.98 -10.07 11.77
C LEU A 108 -4.22 -8.74 11.78
N LEU A 109 -3.86 -8.24 10.59
CA LEU A 109 -3.12 -6.99 10.39
C LEU A 109 -3.98 -5.72 10.43
N THR A 110 -5.31 -5.86 10.44
CA THR A 110 -6.23 -4.73 10.59
C THR A 110 -6.12 -4.14 12.00
N ASP A 111 -5.91 -2.83 12.06
CA ASP A 111 -5.70 -2.08 13.30
C ASP A 111 -6.93 -2.07 14.20
N GLU A 112 -6.68 -2.01 15.50
CA GLU A 112 -7.72 -1.73 16.48
C GLU A 112 -7.68 -0.25 16.86
N PRO A 113 -8.81 0.33 17.28
CA PRO A 113 -8.82 1.68 17.83
C PRO A 113 -7.76 1.85 18.92
N GLY A 114 -6.81 2.76 18.70
CA GLY A 114 -5.72 3.06 19.63
C GLY A 114 -4.50 2.12 19.58
N SER A 115 -4.43 1.18 18.63
CA SER A 115 -3.23 0.37 18.39
C SER A 115 -2.22 1.09 17.49
N THR A 116 -0.94 0.70 17.57
CA THR A 116 0.08 1.10 16.59
C THR A 116 -0.36 0.70 15.18
N PRO A 117 -0.37 1.61 14.19
CA PRO A 117 -0.80 1.29 12.84
C PRO A 117 0.05 0.20 12.19
N ALA A 118 -0.57 -0.77 11.54
CA ALA A 118 0.14 -1.80 10.77
C ALA A 118 0.63 -1.32 9.40
N ASN A 119 0.22 -0.13 8.96
CA ASN A 119 0.48 0.39 7.61
C ASN A 119 0.08 -0.63 6.51
N THR A 120 -1.05 -1.31 6.72
CA THR A 120 -1.70 -2.21 5.75
C THR A 120 -3.11 -1.73 5.46
N VAL A 121 -3.65 -2.07 4.29
CA VAL A 121 -5.02 -1.74 3.92
C VAL A 121 -6.00 -2.43 4.88
N PRO A 122 -6.82 -1.69 5.65
CA PRO A 122 -7.71 -2.28 6.63
C PRO A 122 -8.80 -3.16 5.98
N LEU A 123 -9.02 -4.33 6.56
CA LEU A 123 -10.18 -5.16 6.26
C LEU A 123 -11.36 -4.63 7.10
N ARG A 124 -12.44 -4.24 6.45
CA ARG A 124 -13.72 -3.89 7.10
C ARG A 124 -14.56 -5.11 7.45
N GLY A 125 -14.40 -6.19 6.67
CA GLY A 125 -15.06 -7.46 6.92
C GLY A 125 -14.85 -8.45 5.79
N PHE A 126 -15.38 -9.65 5.96
CA PHE A 126 -15.43 -10.67 4.93
C PHE A 126 -16.63 -11.60 5.12
N LYS A 127 -17.08 -12.23 4.05
CA LYS A 127 -18.16 -13.22 4.09
C LYS A 127 -17.98 -14.29 3.01
N LYS A 128 -18.76 -15.36 3.15
CA LYS A 128 -18.96 -16.33 2.07
C LYS A 128 -20.03 -15.81 1.13
N GLY A 129 -19.72 -15.72 -0.16
CA GLY A 129 -20.66 -15.30 -1.18
C GLY A 129 -21.61 -16.43 -1.60
N THR A 130 -22.64 -16.09 -2.37
CA THR A 130 -23.70 -17.03 -2.81
C THR A 130 -23.35 -17.76 -4.10
N ASN A 131 -22.31 -17.32 -4.83
CA ASN A 131 -21.96 -17.82 -6.16
C ASN A 131 -20.81 -18.85 -6.12
N SER A 132 -20.81 -19.72 -5.10
CA SER A 132 -19.84 -20.83 -5.02
C SER A 132 -20.15 -21.87 -6.10
N ASP A 133 -19.13 -22.39 -6.76
CA ASP A 133 -19.27 -23.35 -7.86
C ASP A 133 -18.14 -24.40 -7.79
N LEU A 134 -18.38 -25.62 -8.27
CA LEU A 134 -17.40 -26.71 -8.19
C LEU A 134 -16.15 -26.45 -9.06
N ALA A 135 -16.29 -25.77 -10.20
CA ALA A 135 -15.18 -25.49 -11.10
C ALA A 135 -14.31 -24.32 -10.59
N LYS A 136 -14.93 -23.29 -10.00
CA LYS A 136 -14.25 -22.09 -9.50
C LYS A 136 -13.84 -22.17 -8.02
N GLY A 137 -14.54 -22.96 -7.23
CA GLY A 137 -14.35 -23.09 -5.78
C GLY A 137 -15.32 -22.25 -4.96
N THR A 138 -14.96 -22.00 -3.71
CA THR A 138 -15.75 -21.21 -2.78
C THR A 138 -15.68 -19.72 -3.15
N HIS A 139 -16.84 -19.08 -3.25
CA HIS A 139 -16.93 -17.63 -3.42
C HIS A 139 -16.71 -16.92 -2.07
N TRP A 140 -15.71 -16.06 -2.01
CA TRP A 140 -15.39 -15.18 -0.89
C TRP A 140 -15.54 -13.73 -1.30
N ARG A 141 -16.01 -12.91 -0.36
CA ARG A 141 -16.05 -11.45 -0.53
C ARG A 141 -15.33 -10.79 0.64
N THR A 142 -14.41 -9.90 0.34
CA THR A 142 -13.74 -9.02 1.32
C THR A 142 -14.14 -7.57 1.09
N TYR A 143 -14.19 -6.82 2.19
CA TYR A 143 -14.57 -5.41 2.22
C TYR A 143 -13.40 -4.62 2.81
N MET A 144 -12.97 -3.56 2.15
CA MET A 144 -11.77 -2.79 2.52
C MET A 144 -12.05 -1.30 2.43
N ASP A 145 -11.20 -0.52 3.10
CA ASP A 145 -11.16 0.93 2.90
C ASP A 145 -10.78 1.28 1.46
N TRP A 146 -11.33 2.40 0.98
CA TRP A 146 -10.95 2.98 -0.31
C TRP A 146 -9.66 3.77 -0.19
N MET A 147 -8.69 3.46 -1.04
CA MET A 147 -7.41 4.15 -1.12
C MET A 147 -7.44 5.20 -2.23
N HIS A 148 -7.51 6.46 -1.82
CA HIS A 148 -7.86 7.61 -2.67
C HIS A 148 -6.82 7.94 -3.76
N ALA A 149 -5.57 7.53 -3.58
CA ALA A 149 -4.46 7.92 -4.44
C ALA A 149 -3.96 6.79 -5.37
N SER A 150 -4.75 5.73 -5.58
CA SER A 150 -4.40 4.55 -6.41
C SER A 150 -3.25 3.74 -5.79
N ASP A 151 -2.37 3.17 -6.61
CA ASP A 151 -1.25 2.32 -6.21
C ASP A 151 0.09 2.93 -6.64
N LEU A 152 1.20 2.44 -6.07
CA LEU A 152 2.54 2.93 -6.38
C LEU A 152 2.95 2.68 -7.84
N ALA A 153 2.42 1.67 -8.53
CA ALA A 153 2.78 1.43 -9.95
C ALA A 153 2.20 2.53 -10.85
N ASN A 154 0.94 2.90 -10.60
CA ASN A 154 0.29 4.05 -11.22
C ASN A 154 1.02 5.36 -10.85
N PHE A 155 1.46 5.51 -9.60
CA PHE A 155 2.25 6.66 -9.16
C PHE A 155 3.57 6.80 -9.92
N VAL A 156 4.38 5.74 -9.95
CA VAL A 156 5.67 5.69 -10.68
C VAL A 156 5.47 6.01 -12.16
N SER A 157 4.42 5.46 -12.77
CA SER A 157 4.09 5.74 -14.18
C SER A 157 3.79 7.21 -14.44
N ARG A 158 3.26 7.96 -13.46
CA ARG A 158 2.97 9.41 -13.59
C ARG A 158 4.20 10.29 -13.52
N HIS A 159 5.31 9.76 -13.03
CA HIS A 159 6.62 10.42 -13.07
C HIS A 159 7.32 10.28 -14.44
N LYS A 160 6.76 9.47 -15.36
CA LYS A 160 7.10 9.46 -16.79
C LYS A 160 6.16 10.41 -17.55
N LEU A 161 6.48 11.70 -17.54
CA LEU A 161 5.69 12.77 -18.15
C LEU A 161 5.77 12.73 -19.68
N PRO A 162 4.73 13.16 -20.43
CA PRO A 162 4.82 13.32 -21.87
C PRO A 162 5.83 14.40 -22.28
N GLY A 163 6.58 14.20 -23.37
CA GLY A 163 7.50 15.17 -23.94
C GLY A 163 7.60 15.08 -25.47
N ASP A 164 8.14 16.12 -26.11
CA ASP A 164 8.12 16.30 -27.57
C ASP A 164 8.82 15.16 -28.35
N ASN A 165 9.77 14.46 -27.73
CA ASN A 165 10.55 13.36 -28.33
C ASN A 165 10.54 12.06 -27.47
N GLY A 166 9.56 11.89 -26.59
CA GLY A 166 9.48 10.75 -25.66
C GLY A 166 9.03 11.17 -24.26
N SER A 167 9.05 10.25 -23.30
CA SER A 167 8.68 10.57 -21.92
C SER A 167 9.81 11.31 -21.18
N VAL A 168 9.52 12.48 -20.60
CA VAL A 168 10.41 13.15 -19.63
C VAL A 168 10.24 12.45 -18.28
N GLN A 169 11.32 11.92 -17.73
CA GLN A 169 11.33 11.28 -16.43
C GLN A 169 11.62 12.31 -15.35
N LYS A 170 10.61 12.67 -14.54
CA LYS A 170 10.82 13.50 -13.34
C LYS A 170 11.15 12.57 -12.18
N PRO A 171 12.31 12.68 -11.52
CA PRO A 171 12.64 11.86 -10.36
C PRO A 171 11.55 12.00 -9.28
N ILE A 172 11.33 10.92 -8.54
CA ILE A 172 10.52 10.99 -7.32
C ILE A 172 11.37 11.70 -6.25
N PRO A 173 10.83 12.72 -5.55
CA PRO A 173 11.55 13.37 -4.46
C PRO A 173 12.04 12.37 -3.42
N GLU A 174 13.28 12.52 -2.99
CA GLU A 174 13.90 11.58 -2.05
C GLU A 174 13.13 11.52 -0.72
N ALA A 175 12.60 12.65 -0.24
CA ALA A 175 11.72 12.70 0.93
C ALA A 175 10.52 11.74 0.84
N PHE A 176 9.89 11.61 -0.34
CA PHE A 176 8.77 10.68 -0.52
C PHE A 176 9.22 9.21 -0.56
N ILE A 177 10.43 8.94 -1.04
CA ILE A 177 11.01 7.60 -1.03
C ILE A 177 11.31 7.19 0.42
N TRP A 178 11.91 8.07 1.22
CA TRP A 178 12.10 7.83 2.65
C TRP A 178 10.77 7.57 3.36
N TRP A 179 9.75 8.42 3.14
CA TRP A 179 8.43 8.20 3.70
C TRP A 179 7.83 6.83 3.34
N THR A 180 8.00 6.42 2.09
CA THR A 180 7.53 5.10 1.62
C THR A 180 8.29 3.97 2.29
N LEU A 181 9.61 4.06 2.37
CA LEU A 181 10.45 3.08 3.06
C LEU A 181 10.09 2.99 4.54
N SER A 182 9.82 4.12 5.21
CA SER A 182 9.36 4.18 6.60
C SER A 182 8.04 3.45 6.80
N CYS A 183 7.03 3.75 5.97
CA CYS A 183 5.74 3.08 6.06
C CYS A 183 5.84 1.56 5.87
N LEU A 184 6.61 1.11 4.88
CA LEU A 184 6.80 -0.31 4.59
C LEU A 184 7.60 -1.02 5.69
N ALA A 185 8.71 -0.44 6.15
CA ALA A 185 9.53 -1.02 7.21
C ALA A 185 8.75 -1.14 8.53
N GLU A 186 8.00 -0.11 8.92
CA GLU A 186 7.09 -0.14 10.06
C GLU A 186 6.00 -1.21 9.89
N ALA A 187 5.45 -1.36 8.68
CA ALA A 187 4.49 -2.43 8.38
C ALA A 187 5.10 -3.81 8.62
N LEU A 188 6.34 -4.04 8.15
CA LEU A 188 7.02 -5.32 8.34
C LEU A 188 7.29 -5.61 9.82
N VAL A 189 7.65 -4.60 10.62
CA VAL A 189 7.79 -4.74 12.07
C VAL A 189 6.47 -5.18 12.71
N GLU A 190 5.36 -4.54 12.34
CA GLU A 190 4.04 -4.88 12.87
C GLU A 190 3.53 -6.24 12.38
N ILE A 191 3.81 -6.62 11.13
CA ILE A 191 3.50 -7.95 10.59
C ILE A 191 4.22 -9.03 11.39
N ASP A 192 5.52 -8.87 11.63
CA ASP A 192 6.32 -9.78 12.44
C ASP A 192 5.78 -9.88 13.88
N ARG A 193 5.56 -8.72 14.51
CA ARG A 193 5.07 -8.65 15.88
C ARG A 193 3.71 -9.33 16.02
N ARG A 194 2.73 -8.98 15.16
CA ARG A 194 1.37 -9.51 15.19
C ARG A 194 1.34 -11.00 14.89
N THR A 195 2.17 -11.47 13.96
CA THR A 195 2.32 -12.91 13.70
C THR A 195 2.76 -13.64 14.96
N LYS A 196 3.81 -13.17 15.64
CA LYS A 196 4.42 -13.85 16.80
C LYS A 196 3.56 -13.79 18.07
N VAL A 197 2.61 -12.86 18.18
CA VAL A 197 1.73 -12.72 19.35
C VAL A 197 0.27 -13.12 19.08
N ARG A 198 -0.06 -13.59 17.87
CA ARG A 198 -1.43 -13.99 17.51
C ARG A 198 -1.92 -15.15 18.39
N PRO A 199 -3.25 -15.34 18.50
CA PRO A 199 -3.81 -16.49 19.21
C PRO A 199 -3.23 -17.81 18.68
N ASN A 200 -2.84 -18.70 19.59
CA ASN A 200 -2.23 -20.00 19.27
C ASN A 200 -0.96 -19.94 18.40
N ALA A 201 -0.22 -18.82 18.42
CA ALA A 201 1.14 -18.79 17.89
C ALA A 201 2.02 -19.88 18.55
N ARG A 202 3.04 -20.33 17.82
CA ARG A 202 4.04 -21.27 18.32
C ARG A 202 4.74 -20.73 19.57
N THR A 203 5.14 -21.64 20.47
CA THR A 203 5.80 -21.27 21.73
C THR A 203 7.16 -20.62 21.47
N GLU A 204 7.83 -21.09 20.41
CA GLU A 204 9.14 -20.66 19.94
C GLU A 204 9.13 -19.23 19.36
N ARG A 205 7.94 -18.73 18.97
CA ARG A 205 7.75 -17.41 18.33
C ARG A 205 8.66 -17.19 17.12
N ASP A 206 8.89 -18.27 16.38
CA ASP A 206 9.72 -18.36 15.18
C ASP A 206 8.91 -18.27 13.88
N GLU A 207 7.64 -17.88 13.97
CA GLU A 207 6.75 -17.77 12.81
C GLU A 207 6.84 -16.39 12.17
N ALA A 208 6.76 -16.39 10.84
CA ALA A 208 6.71 -15.20 10.00
C ALA A 208 5.48 -15.25 9.09
N THR A 209 4.91 -14.07 8.83
CA THR A 209 3.99 -13.89 7.70
C THR A 209 4.82 -13.44 6.50
N VAL A 210 4.97 -14.32 5.52
CA VAL A 210 5.67 -14.03 4.27
C VAL A 210 4.61 -13.58 3.26
N LEU A 211 4.77 -12.38 2.69
CA LEU A 211 3.78 -11.77 1.80
C LEU A 211 3.86 -12.32 0.37
N VAL A 212 5.06 -12.72 -0.06
CA VAL A 212 5.36 -13.38 -1.34
C VAL A 212 5.17 -12.52 -2.59
N ASP A 213 4.21 -11.61 -2.62
CA ASP A 213 3.91 -10.78 -3.81
C ASP A 213 3.91 -9.28 -3.48
N MET A 214 4.87 -8.81 -2.66
CA MET A 214 5.05 -7.37 -2.48
C MET A 214 5.65 -6.75 -3.75
N LYS A 215 4.90 -5.82 -4.34
CA LYS A 215 5.26 -5.08 -5.56
C LYS A 215 4.58 -3.71 -5.57
N LEU A 216 4.97 -2.83 -6.50
CA LEU A 216 4.39 -1.49 -6.60
C LEU A 216 2.85 -1.49 -6.70
N ALA A 217 2.27 -2.41 -7.47
CA ALA A 217 0.81 -2.51 -7.63
C ALA A 217 0.08 -2.97 -6.34
N ASN A 218 0.80 -3.61 -5.41
CA ASN A 218 0.27 -4.10 -4.13
C ASN A 218 0.61 -3.15 -2.97
N VAL A 219 1.02 -1.92 -3.26
CA VAL A 219 1.12 -0.83 -2.28
C VAL A 219 0.16 0.27 -2.69
N LEU A 220 -0.95 0.37 -1.97
CA LEU A 220 -1.97 1.38 -2.20
C LEU A 220 -1.62 2.68 -1.47
N LEU A 221 -2.04 3.80 -2.06
CA LEU A 221 -1.77 5.13 -1.58
C LEU A 221 -3.06 5.73 -1.00
N ASP A 222 -3.02 6.05 0.29
CA ASP A 222 -4.09 6.80 0.92
C ASP A 222 -3.84 8.30 0.80
N SER A 223 -4.83 9.06 0.33
CA SER A 223 -4.76 10.52 0.35
C SER A 223 -5.09 11.10 1.72
N THR A 224 -5.55 10.29 2.68
CA THR A 224 -5.53 10.70 4.08
C THR A 224 -4.07 10.64 4.55
N ARG A 225 -3.44 11.82 4.48
CA ARG A 225 -2.00 12.00 4.64
C ARG A 225 -1.63 11.78 6.11
N GLY A 226 -0.41 11.31 6.38
CA GLY A 226 0.04 11.02 7.74
C GLY A 226 0.47 12.27 8.51
N SER A 227 0.55 12.17 9.84
CA SER A 227 1.01 13.27 10.70
C SER A 227 2.52 13.57 10.59
N ARG A 228 3.32 12.70 9.97
CA ARG A 228 4.76 12.87 9.76
C ARG A 228 5.12 13.27 8.33
N TYR A 229 4.23 13.14 7.35
CA TYR A 229 4.50 13.59 5.97
C TYR A 229 3.20 14.06 5.35
N PRO A 230 2.63 15.16 5.86
CA PRO A 230 1.24 15.55 5.58
C PRO A 230 1.07 16.09 4.16
N VAL A 231 2.10 16.18 3.31
CA VAL A 231 1.90 16.45 1.87
C VAL A 231 1.78 15.21 1.02
N TYR A 232 2.35 14.11 1.49
CA TYR A 232 2.52 12.92 0.69
C TYR A 232 1.40 11.93 1.01
N PRO A 233 0.90 11.20 0.00
CA PRO A 233 -0.03 10.11 0.28
C PRO A 233 0.68 9.06 1.16
N LYS A 234 -0.08 8.41 2.03
CA LYS A 234 0.45 7.36 2.90
C LYS A 234 0.46 6.01 2.17
N PRO A 235 1.62 5.35 2.00
CA PRO A 235 1.68 4.02 1.41
C PRO A 235 1.23 2.94 2.38
N LEU A 236 0.39 2.01 1.91
CA LEU A 236 -0.16 0.89 2.68
C LEU A 236 -0.03 -0.41 1.89
N ILE A 237 0.47 -1.47 2.53
CA ILE A 237 0.57 -2.79 1.91
C ILE A 237 -0.84 -3.37 1.71
N ALA A 238 -1.07 -3.93 0.53
CA ALA A 238 -2.32 -4.55 0.12
C ALA A 238 -2.09 -5.94 -0.50
N ASP A 239 -3.20 -6.60 -0.84
CA ASP A 239 -3.26 -7.89 -1.53
C ASP A 239 -2.51 -9.04 -0.83
N PHE A 240 -3.19 -9.68 0.12
CA PHE A 240 -2.62 -10.76 0.93
C PHE A 240 -2.94 -12.15 0.37
N GLY A 241 -3.37 -12.26 -0.89
CA GLY A 241 -3.78 -13.52 -1.52
C GLY A 241 -2.67 -14.58 -1.55
N SER A 242 -1.45 -14.14 -1.85
CA SER A 242 -0.25 -14.98 -1.91
C SER A 242 0.44 -15.17 -0.56
N ALA A 243 0.05 -14.45 0.49
CA ALA A 243 0.73 -14.47 1.76
C ALA A 243 0.57 -15.81 2.51
N HIS A 244 1.56 -16.19 3.34
CA HIS A 244 1.58 -17.40 4.15
C HIS A 244 2.09 -17.12 5.56
N ILE A 245 1.53 -17.82 6.56
CA ILE A 245 2.15 -17.92 7.88
C ILE A 245 2.96 -19.21 7.90
N THR A 246 4.25 -19.10 8.14
CA THR A 246 5.20 -20.22 8.07
C THR A 246 6.34 -20.06 9.09
N HIS A 247 7.22 -21.06 9.17
CA HIS A 247 8.48 -21.01 9.92
C HIS A 247 9.50 -21.96 9.25
N LYS A 248 10.78 -21.89 9.64
CA LYS A 248 11.86 -22.70 9.04
C LYS A 248 11.67 -24.22 9.17
N GLY A 249 10.90 -24.65 10.16
CA GLY A 249 10.59 -26.06 10.40
C GLY A 249 9.30 -26.56 9.74
N ASP A 250 8.58 -25.70 9.01
CA ASP A 250 7.35 -26.08 8.31
C ASP A 250 7.69 -26.96 7.10
N PRO A 251 7.18 -28.21 7.01
CA PRO A 251 7.33 -29.07 5.84
C PRO A 251 7.00 -28.40 4.52
N GLN A 252 5.95 -27.59 4.46
CA GLN A 252 5.60 -26.93 3.20
C GLN A 252 6.65 -25.90 2.80
N ASN A 253 7.34 -25.29 3.75
CA ASN A 253 8.36 -24.28 3.48
C ASN A 253 9.70 -24.90 3.14
N TYR A 254 10.22 -25.80 4.00
CA TYR A 254 11.54 -26.39 3.78
C TYR A 254 11.58 -27.35 2.59
N LEU A 255 10.45 -27.95 2.21
CA LEU A 255 10.31 -28.73 0.97
C LEU A 255 9.95 -27.88 -0.25
N LYS A 256 9.80 -26.56 -0.10
CA LYS A 256 9.33 -25.63 -1.14
C LYS A 256 7.99 -26.03 -1.80
N GLU A 257 7.06 -26.53 -0.99
CA GLU A 257 5.70 -26.91 -1.42
C GLU A 257 4.66 -25.78 -1.16
N LEU A 258 5.06 -24.67 -0.56
CA LEU A 258 4.20 -23.49 -0.44
C LEU A 258 3.80 -23.00 -1.84
N LYS A 259 2.51 -22.73 -2.03
CA LYS A 259 2.02 -22.18 -3.30
C LYS A 259 2.47 -20.72 -3.44
N ILE A 260 3.57 -20.50 -4.16
CA ILE A 260 4.09 -19.18 -4.48
C ILE A 260 3.42 -18.67 -5.76
N CYS A 261 2.90 -17.46 -5.70
CA CYS A 261 2.40 -16.71 -6.86
C CYS A 261 2.95 -15.30 -6.68
N ASP A 262 4.15 -15.07 -7.17
CA ASP A 262 4.87 -13.82 -7.12
C ASP A 262 4.84 -13.13 -8.49
N THR A 263 5.49 -11.97 -8.56
CA THR A 263 5.63 -11.18 -9.78
C THR A 263 7.08 -11.14 -10.20
N THR A 264 7.30 -11.39 -11.50
CA THR A 264 8.59 -11.26 -12.17
C THR A 264 9.32 -9.95 -11.79
N GLY A 265 10.62 -10.06 -11.48
CA GLY A 265 11.45 -8.94 -11.00
C GLY A 265 11.40 -8.71 -9.49
N TYR A 266 10.39 -9.21 -8.77
CA TYR A 266 10.25 -9.04 -7.31
C TYR A 266 10.58 -10.30 -6.50
N HIS A 267 10.70 -11.45 -7.16
CA HIS A 267 10.98 -12.71 -6.46
C HIS A 267 12.39 -12.68 -5.84
N PRO A 268 12.55 -13.10 -4.58
CA PRO A 268 13.86 -13.18 -3.94
C PRO A 268 14.59 -14.49 -4.31
N PRO A 269 15.92 -14.57 -4.13
CA PRO A 269 16.69 -15.74 -4.53
C PRO A 269 16.30 -17.02 -3.76
N GLU A 270 15.86 -16.93 -2.50
CA GLU A 270 15.38 -18.09 -1.73
C GLU A 270 14.06 -18.68 -2.26
N SER A 271 13.32 -17.94 -3.11
CA SER A 271 12.10 -18.42 -3.76
C SER A 271 12.36 -19.16 -5.07
N ALA A 272 13.61 -19.17 -5.56
CA ALA A 272 13.97 -19.85 -6.80
C ALA A 272 13.65 -21.36 -6.72
N ASP A 273 12.97 -21.86 -7.76
CA ASP A 273 12.55 -23.25 -7.83
C ASP A 273 13.77 -24.17 -8.05
N TYR A 274 13.79 -25.30 -7.36
CA TYR A 274 14.95 -26.21 -7.34
C TYR A 274 15.22 -26.90 -8.68
N GLU A 275 14.34 -26.77 -9.68
CA GLU A 275 14.49 -27.46 -10.96
C GLU A 275 15.43 -26.76 -11.95
N GLU A 276 15.71 -25.46 -11.78
CA GLU A 276 16.56 -24.69 -12.73
C GLU A 276 17.68 -23.87 -12.06
N SER A 277 17.56 -23.46 -10.78
CA SER A 277 18.54 -22.57 -10.12
C SER A 277 18.91 -22.95 -8.67
N GLU A 278 20.20 -22.84 -8.31
CA GLU A 278 20.70 -23.01 -6.93
C GLU A 278 20.58 -21.69 -6.12
N GLY A 279 19.36 -21.35 -5.69
CA GLY A 279 19.16 -20.31 -4.67
C GLY A 279 19.91 -20.62 -3.35
N PRO A 280 19.98 -19.69 -2.37
CA PRO A 280 20.81 -19.81 -1.16
C PRO A 280 20.44 -20.96 -0.20
N GLY A 281 19.46 -21.81 -0.53
CA GLY A 281 19.03 -22.96 0.27
C GLY A 281 18.24 -22.61 1.54
N GLU A 282 18.00 -21.33 1.79
CA GLU A 282 17.19 -20.84 2.89
C GLU A 282 15.69 -20.93 2.58
N CYS A 283 14.88 -21.06 3.63
CA CYS A 283 13.42 -21.03 3.53
C CYS A 283 12.88 -19.60 3.37
N LEU A 284 11.61 -19.48 2.99
CA LEU A 284 10.91 -18.19 3.06
C LEU A 284 10.74 -17.76 4.52
N ASP A 285 11.04 -16.49 4.82
CA ASP A 285 10.93 -15.87 6.16
C ASP A 285 10.75 -14.34 6.01
N SER A 286 10.83 -13.56 7.09
CA SER A 286 10.67 -12.11 7.07
C SER A 286 11.67 -11.40 6.15
N TRP A 287 12.86 -11.97 5.93
CA TRP A 287 13.85 -11.48 4.96
C TRP A 287 13.37 -11.49 3.51
N THR A 288 12.35 -12.28 3.19
CA THR A 288 11.72 -12.29 1.87
C THR A 288 10.96 -10.98 1.66
N ASN A 289 10.22 -10.53 2.66
CA ASN A 289 9.53 -9.23 2.61
C ASN A 289 10.53 -8.06 2.56
N VAL A 290 11.69 -8.21 3.20
CA VAL A 290 12.79 -7.22 3.14
C VAL A 290 13.34 -7.07 1.72
N TRP A 291 13.62 -8.20 1.04
CA TRP A 291 14.04 -8.17 -0.37
C TRP A 291 13.04 -7.42 -1.24
N GLN A 292 11.75 -7.75 -1.11
CA GLN A 292 10.70 -7.13 -1.91
C GLN A 292 10.51 -5.65 -1.60
N THR A 293 10.74 -5.24 -0.35
CA THR A 293 10.79 -3.82 0.02
C THR A 293 11.92 -3.10 -0.72
N GLY A 294 13.12 -3.69 -0.75
CA GLY A 294 14.24 -3.18 -1.55
C GLY A 294 13.88 -3.01 -3.03
N ARG A 295 13.24 -4.02 -3.63
CA ARG A 295 12.77 -3.98 -5.03
C ARG A 295 11.75 -2.87 -5.29
N ILE A 296 10.79 -2.65 -4.40
CA ILE A 296 9.81 -1.56 -4.51
C ILE A 296 10.54 -0.21 -4.50
N ILE A 297 11.46 0.01 -3.56
CA ILE A 297 12.19 1.28 -3.47
C ILE A 297 13.10 1.48 -4.68
N GLU A 298 13.82 0.46 -5.13
CA GLU A 298 14.62 0.54 -6.36
C GLU A 298 13.75 0.86 -7.59
N SER A 299 12.58 0.23 -7.69
CA SER A 299 11.60 0.51 -8.75
C SER A 299 11.18 1.98 -8.76
N MET A 300 10.93 2.57 -7.58
CA MET A 300 10.63 4.00 -7.46
C MET A 300 11.81 4.87 -7.88
N MET A 301 13.03 4.53 -7.46
CA MET A 301 14.24 5.29 -7.79
C MET A 301 14.57 5.23 -9.29
N ARG A 302 14.28 4.12 -9.97
CA ARG A 302 14.51 3.95 -11.42
C ARG A 302 13.33 4.37 -12.28
N LEU A 303 12.18 4.67 -11.66
CA LEU A 303 10.88 4.79 -12.31
C LEU A 303 10.55 3.56 -13.17
N ASP A 304 10.84 2.35 -12.72
CA ASP A 304 10.55 1.14 -13.48
C ASP A 304 9.52 0.28 -12.76
N ASN A 305 8.45 -0.12 -13.46
CA ASN A 305 7.43 -0.98 -12.84
C ASN A 305 7.87 -2.45 -12.76
N CYS A 306 8.85 -2.83 -13.59
CA CYS A 306 9.44 -4.16 -13.63
C CYS A 306 10.96 -4.00 -13.62
N VAL A 307 11.57 -4.00 -12.42
CA VAL A 307 13.04 -4.10 -12.32
C VAL A 307 13.48 -5.33 -13.11
N LYS A 308 14.63 -5.23 -13.79
CA LYS A 308 15.21 -6.33 -14.56
C LYS A 308 15.08 -7.65 -13.80
N GLU A 309 14.71 -8.69 -14.55
CA GLU A 309 14.78 -10.06 -14.06
C GLU A 309 16.21 -10.33 -13.61
N ASN A 310 16.36 -10.87 -12.40
CA ASN A 310 17.61 -11.50 -12.02
C ASN A 310 17.52 -12.93 -12.55
N GLU A 311 18.27 -13.24 -13.60
CA GLU A 311 18.51 -14.62 -13.99
C GLU A 311 19.52 -15.19 -12.99
N TRP A 312 19.03 -15.98 -12.03
CA TRP A 312 19.87 -16.57 -10.98
C TRP A 312 20.82 -17.67 -11.51
N ASP A 313 20.72 -17.98 -12.79
CA ASP A 313 21.50 -18.99 -13.51
C ASP A 313 22.82 -18.43 -14.05
N GLU A 314 23.07 -17.12 -13.94
CA GLU A 314 24.33 -16.52 -14.34
C GLU A 314 25.46 -16.88 -13.34
N ASP A 315 26.59 -17.35 -13.88
CA ASP A 315 27.77 -17.81 -13.14
C ASP A 315 28.51 -16.67 -12.40
N ASP A 316 28.19 -15.40 -12.68
CA ASP A 316 28.83 -14.25 -12.06
C ASP A 316 28.14 -13.85 -10.75
N GLU A 317 28.88 -13.96 -9.64
CA GLU A 317 28.41 -13.57 -8.30
C GLU A 317 28.02 -12.08 -8.21
N GLU A 318 28.56 -11.24 -9.11
CA GLU A 318 28.26 -9.81 -9.18
C GLU A 318 26.83 -9.52 -9.68
N ASP A 319 26.24 -10.40 -10.50
CA ASP A 319 24.90 -10.21 -11.09
C ASP A 319 23.76 -10.67 -10.14
N ARG A 320 24.12 -11.28 -9.00
CA ARG A 320 23.17 -11.80 -8.00
C ARG A 320 22.66 -10.77 -7.01
N GLU A 321 23.25 -9.58 -6.96
CA GLU A 321 22.84 -8.50 -6.05
C GLU A 321 22.38 -7.27 -6.83
N SER A 322 21.62 -6.39 -6.17
CA SER A 322 21.14 -5.16 -6.79
C SER A 322 22.30 -4.26 -7.26
N GLU A 323 22.31 -3.86 -8.53
CA GLU A 323 23.30 -2.95 -9.11
C GLU A 323 23.15 -1.48 -8.63
N ILE A 324 22.21 -1.13 -7.76
CA ILE A 324 21.92 0.27 -7.37
C ILE A 324 23.13 1.06 -6.86
N MET A 325 24.16 0.39 -6.35
CA MET A 325 25.40 1.01 -5.88
C MET A 325 26.38 1.37 -7.01
N THR A 326 26.44 0.54 -8.07
CA THR A 326 27.36 0.70 -9.21
C THR A 326 26.69 1.37 -10.41
N ASN A 327 25.39 1.16 -10.57
CA ASN A 327 24.54 1.66 -11.64
C ASN A 327 23.43 2.54 -11.05
N GLU A 328 23.81 3.76 -10.68
CA GLU A 328 22.90 4.76 -10.10
C GLU A 328 21.79 5.16 -11.09
N PRO A 329 20.57 5.48 -10.62
CA PRO A 329 19.52 6.02 -11.46
C PRO A 329 19.97 7.30 -12.17
N PHE A 330 19.62 7.41 -13.45
CA PHE A 330 19.97 8.55 -14.30
C PHE A 330 18.73 9.12 -14.99
N PHE A 331 18.61 10.45 -15.01
CA PHE A 331 17.47 11.16 -15.55
C PHE A 331 17.95 12.21 -16.57
N ASP A 332 17.64 12.02 -17.86
CA ASP A 332 18.16 12.85 -18.97
C ASP A 332 17.96 14.37 -18.78
N TRP A 333 16.82 14.75 -18.18
CA TRP A 333 16.41 16.13 -17.97
C TRP A 333 16.76 16.67 -16.57
N PHE A 334 17.22 15.80 -15.68
CA PHE A 334 17.58 16.11 -14.29
C PHE A 334 18.96 15.52 -13.99
N GLN A 335 19.96 15.84 -14.81
CA GLN A 335 21.28 15.19 -14.79
C GLN A 335 22.05 15.40 -13.48
N ASP A 336 21.80 16.55 -12.83
CA ASP A 336 22.39 16.91 -11.54
C ASP A 336 21.66 16.25 -10.35
N PHE A 337 20.46 15.68 -10.57
CA PHE A 337 19.73 14.99 -9.52
C PHE A 337 20.38 13.65 -9.21
N LYS A 338 20.61 13.40 -7.92
CA LYS A 338 21.16 12.16 -7.39
C LYS A 338 20.49 11.80 -6.08
N TYR A 339 20.08 10.53 -5.97
CA TYR A 339 19.68 9.98 -4.68
C TYR A 339 20.90 9.83 -3.76
N SER A 340 20.69 10.04 -2.46
CA SER A 340 21.73 9.92 -1.45
C SER A 340 22.40 8.54 -1.48
N LYS A 341 23.63 8.49 -0.96
CA LYS A 341 24.36 7.23 -0.81
C LYS A 341 23.67 6.34 0.22
N GLU A 342 23.14 6.95 1.27
CA GLU A 342 22.44 6.32 2.38
C GLU A 342 21.19 5.58 1.89
N LEU A 343 20.38 6.22 1.04
CA LEU A 343 19.21 5.58 0.43
C LEU A 343 19.62 4.39 -0.45
N ARG A 344 20.63 4.55 -1.31
CA ARG A 344 21.13 3.45 -2.15
C ARG A 344 21.70 2.29 -1.32
N GLU A 345 22.40 2.59 -0.24
CA GLU A 345 22.99 1.59 0.65
C GLU A 345 21.91 0.74 1.32
N ILE A 346 20.85 1.34 1.88
CA ILE A 346 19.80 0.54 2.52
C ILE A 346 19.02 -0.31 1.50
N VAL A 347 18.77 0.22 0.30
CA VAL A 347 18.13 -0.53 -0.80
C VAL A 347 18.98 -1.73 -1.21
N TRP A 348 20.29 -1.53 -1.36
CA TRP A 348 21.24 -2.60 -1.66
C TRP A 348 21.31 -3.64 -0.53
N ARG A 349 21.36 -3.21 0.73
CA ARG A 349 21.37 -4.11 1.90
C ARG A 349 20.11 -4.95 2.01
N CYS A 350 18.95 -4.43 1.62
CA CYS A 350 17.71 -5.21 1.56
C CYS A 350 17.77 -6.33 0.52
N GLN A 351 18.57 -6.15 -0.53
CA GLN A 351 18.66 -7.04 -1.69
C GLN A 351 19.98 -7.84 -1.72
N ARG A 352 20.49 -8.23 -0.55
CA ARG A 352 21.63 -9.14 -0.42
C ARG A 352 21.23 -10.56 -0.82
N TRP A 353 22.08 -11.24 -1.59
CA TRP A 353 21.83 -12.61 -2.04
C TRP A 353 21.56 -13.55 -0.86
N ASP A 354 22.49 -13.61 0.11
CA ASP A 354 22.31 -14.35 1.37
C ASP A 354 21.25 -13.65 2.24
N PRO A 355 20.11 -14.31 2.52
CA PRO A 355 19.05 -13.73 3.33
C PRO A 355 19.49 -13.33 4.74
N ASN A 356 20.50 -14.01 5.30
CA ASN A 356 21.01 -13.72 6.64
C ASN A 356 21.84 -12.42 6.70
N LEU A 357 22.28 -11.88 5.55
CA LEU A 357 22.98 -10.60 5.46
C LEU A 357 22.03 -9.40 5.29
N ARG A 358 20.74 -9.67 5.03
CA ARG A 358 19.73 -8.61 4.91
C ARG A 358 19.42 -8.03 6.30
N PRO A 359 19.14 -6.72 6.42
CA PRO A 359 18.70 -6.14 7.67
C PRO A 359 17.33 -6.69 8.06
N THR A 360 17.10 -6.85 9.36
CA THR A 360 15.75 -7.12 9.87
C THR A 360 14.86 -5.88 9.72
N PRO A 361 13.52 -6.03 9.71
CA PRO A 361 12.59 -4.89 9.67
C PRO A 361 12.91 -3.79 10.69
N THR A 362 13.23 -4.17 11.93
CA THR A 362 13.62 -3.22 12.99
C THR A 362 14.89 -2.48 12.65
N GLN A 363 15.90 -3.16 12.11
CA GLN A 363 17.17 -2.53 11.70
C GLN A 363 16.98 -1.56 10.52
N ILE A 364 16.00 -1.81 9.65
CA ILE A 364 15.64 -0.86 8.59
C ILE A 364 15.05 0.41 9.22
N VAL A 365 14.09 0.29 10.15
CA VAL A 365 13.53 1.44 10.88
C VAL A 365 14.61 2.23 11.65
N GLU A 366 15.55 1.53 12.29
CA GLU A 366 16.69 2.16 12.97
C GLU A 366 17.59 2.93 11.99
N TYR A 367 17.85 2.36 10.81
CA TYR A 367 18.64 3.01 9.76
C TYR A 367 17.93 4.28 9.26
N ILE A 368 16.64 4.19 8.95
CA ILE A 368 15.81 5.33 8.54
C ILE A 368 15.91 6.46 9.57
N ASN A 369 15.64 6.17 10.85
CA ASN A 369 15.66 7.19 11.92
C ASN A 369 17.02 7.87 12.11
N GLN A 370 18.12 7.25 11.64
CA GLN A 370 19.46 7.84 11.70
C GLN A 370 19.76 8.74 10.50
N HIS A 371 19.09 8.55 9.37
CA HIS A 371 19.49 9.13 8.09
C HIS A 371 18.42 10.00 7.42
N GLU A 372 17.13 9.69 7.54
CA GLU A 372 16.08 10.32 6.71
C GLU A 372 16.00 11.84 6.87
N SER A 373 16.22 12.37 8.07
CA SER A 373 16.15 13.81 8.36
C SER A 373 17.21 14.64 7.63
N ASN A 374 18.27 14.00 7.12
CA ASN A 374 19.29 14.69 6.33
C ASN A 374 18.90 14.83 4.85
N HIS A 375 17.83 14.16 4.42
CA HIS A 375 17.48 13.97 3.01
C HIS A 375 16.01 14.28 2.70
N ASN A 376 15.28 14.81 3.68
CA ASN A 376 13.85 15.05 3.56
C ASN A 376 13.47 16.52 3.37
N GLU A 377 14.41 17.47 3.36
CA GLU A 377 14.15 18.91 3.20
C GLU A 377 13.04 19.43 4.15
N ASP A 378 13.08 18.99 5.41
CA ASP A 378 12.09 19.32 6.45
C ASP A 378 10.65 18.86 6.13
N MET A 379 10.46 18.04 5.09
CA MET A 379 9.13 17.55 4.68
C MET A 379 8.48 16.62 5.72
N ASP A 380 9.23 16.15 6.71
CA ASP A 380 8.71 15.36 7.81
C ASP A 380 7.98 16.20 8.88
N ILE A 381 8.29 17.50 8.93
CA ILE A 381 7.64 18.45 9.84
C ILE A 381 6.78 19.46 9.10
N TRP A 382 7.06 19.71 7.81
CA TRP A 382 6.32 20.67 6.99
C TRP A 382 4.83 20.34 6.96
N GLY A 383 3.99 21.30 7.32
CA GLY A 383 2.53 21.15 7.36
C GLY A 383 1.99 20.23 8.45
N THR A 384 2.80 19.87 9.44
CA THR A 384 2.26 19.25 10.68
C THR A 384 1.54 20.31 11.51
N GLU A 385 0.66 19.91 12.43
CA GLU A 385 -0.05 20.88 13.29
C GLU A 385 0.91 21.76 14.10
N ASP A 386 2.01 21.19 14.59
CA ASP A 386 3.04 21.94 15.34
C ASP A 386 3.74 22.97 14.43
N TRP A 387 4.11 22.57 13.22
CA TRP A 387 4.71 23.48 12.24
C TRP A 387 3.74 24.58 11.81
N ILE A 388 2.47 24.24 11.58
CA ILE A 388 1.44 25.23 11.22
C ILE A 388 1.23 26.22 12.35
N ALA A 389 1.20 25.77 13.61
CA ALA A 389 1.06 26.65 14.77
C ALA A 389 2.25 27.62 14.88
N GLU A 390 3.46 27.18 14.53
CA GLU A 390 4.64 28.06 14.44
C GLU A 390 4.45 29.14 13.35
N GLN A 391 4.01 28.76 12.14
CA GLN A 391 3.75 29.72 11.07
C GLN A 391 2.61 30.70 11.39
N GLU A 392 1.55 30.23 12.07
CA GLU A 392 0.45 31.09 12.53
C GLU A 392 0.93 32.13 13.54
N GLN A 393 1.88 31.76 14.41
CA GLN A 393 2.49 32.67 15.36
C GLN A 393 3.36 33.70 14.63
N GLU A 394 4.19 33.28 13.67
CA GLU A 394 4.99 34.20 12.85
C GLU A 394 4.09 35.21 12.10
N LEU A 395 2.99 34.73 11.51
CA LEU A 395 2.00 35.57 10.83
C LEU A 395 1.30 36.56 11.77
N ALA A 396 1.10 36.18 13.04
CA ALA A 396 0.51 37.04 14.07
C ALA A 396 1.46 38.14 14.56
N ASP A 397 2.77 37.90 14.47
CA ASP A 397 3.82 38.83 14.91
C ASP A 397 4.17 39.87 13.83
N LEU A 398 3.67 39.72 12.61
CA LEU A 398 3.84 40.71 11.53
C LEU A 398 3.23 42.07 11.88
N THR A 399 3.88 43.14 11.42
CA THR A 399 3.28 44.47 11.42
C THR A 399 2.08 44.54 10.47
N LYS A 400 1.27 45.59 10.62
CA LYS A 400 0.09 45.79 9.77
C LYS A 400 0.44 45.84 8.26
N GLU A 401 1.53 46.52 7.91
CA GLU A 401 1.96 46.68 6.51
C GLU A 401 2.46 45.35 5.93
N GLU A 402 3.25 44.60 6.70
CA GLU A 402 3.72 43.26 6.31
C GLU A 402 2.55 42.28 6.15
N ARG A 403 1.53 42.38 7.01
CA ARG A 403 0.33 41.55 6.92
C ARG A 403 -0.49 41.85 5.67
N GLU A 404 -0.64 43.13 5.31
CA GLU A 404 -1.34 43.52 4.08
C GLU A 404 -0.62 43.00 2.83
N ASP A 405 0.71 43.02 2.80
CA ASP A 405 1.51 42.43 1.71
C ASP A 405 1.41 40.90 1.66
N HIS A 406 1.50 40.24 2.83
CA HIS A 406 1.33 38.80 2.96
C HIS A 406 -0.03 38.35 2.42
N ASP A 407 -1.12 38.97 2.88
CA ASP A 407 -2.48 38.61 2.49
C ASP A 407 -2.70 38.83 0.97
N ALA A 408 -2.15 39.92 0.41
CA ALA A 408 -2.19 40.16 -1.03
C ALA A 408 -1.47 39.07 -1.83
N ARG A 409 -0.28 38.63 -1.36
CA ARG A 409 0.49 37.56 -1.96
C ARG A 409 -0.24 36.22 -1.88
N ALA A 410 -0.71 35.82 -0.70
CA ALA A 410 -1.49 34.60 -0.50
C ALA A 410 -2.72 34.56 -1.43
N GLN A 411 -3.43 35.69 -1.58
CA GLN A 411 -4.62 35.77 -2.40
C GLN A 411 -4.34 35.72 -3.91
N GLU A 412 -3.24 36.32 -4.37
CA GLU A 412 -2.76 36.15 -5.76
C GLU A 412 -2.40 34.67 -6.03
N ARG A 413 -1.84 33.99 -5.04
CA ARG A 413 -1.27 32.65 -5.17
C ARG A 413 -2.26 31.51 -5.09
N ALA A 414 -3.41 31.69 -4.45
CA ALA A 414 -4.48 30.69 -4.36
C ALA A 414 -4.92 30.10 -5.73
N GLY A 415 -4.66 30.81 -6.83
CA GLY A 415 -4.94 30.37 -8.20
C GLY A 415 -3.79 29.66 -8.93
N ARG A 416 -2.56 29.68 -8.41
CA ARG A 416 -1.35 29.22 -9.13
C ARG A 416 -1.22 27.70 -9.17
N ALA A 417 -0.26 27.22 -9.95
CA ALA A 417 -0.09 25.81 -10.26
C ALA A 417 0.52 25.02 -9.10
N GLU A 418 1.37 25.65 -8.31
CA GLU A 418 2.15 25.09 -7.20
C GLU A 418 1.23 24.65 -6.07
N LEU A 419 0.17 25.40 -5.79
CA LEU A 419 -0.86 25.06 -4.79
C LEU A 419 -1.97 24.15 -5.35
N LYS A 420 -1.83 23.59 -6.56
CA LYS A 420 -2.87 22.70 -7.11
C LYS A 420 -3.09 21.45 -6.26
N PHE A 421 -2.09 20.97 -5.53
CA PHE A 421 -2.24 19.83 -4.61
C PHE A 421 -3.31 20.07 -3.55
N LEU A 422 -3.46 21.32 -3.09
CA LEU A 422 -4.47 21.73 -2.10
C LEU A 422 -5.90 21.55 -2.61
N ARG A 423 -6.12 21.52 -3.93
CA ARG A 423 -7.45 21.25 -4.51
C ARG A 423 -7.96 19.84 -4.22
N TYR A 424 -7.05 18.94 -3.85
CA TYR A 424 -7.31 17.53 -3.56
C TYR A 424 -7.15 17.21 -2.07
N TYR A 425 -6.91 18.22 -1.23
CA TYR A 425 -6.82 18.05 0.21
C TYR A 425 -8.22 17.77 0.78
N PRO A 426 -8.44 16.64 1.48
CA PRO A 426 -9.75 16.30 2.01
C PRO A 426 -10.25 17.26 3.09
N ASP A 427 -9.32 17.74 3.93
CA ASP A 427 -9.61 18.70 4.98
C ASP A 427 -9.65 20.13 4.41
N ARG A 428 -10.86 20.70 4.40
CA ARG A 428 -11.11 22.03 3.86
C ARG A 428 -10.54 23.13 4.76
N ASP A 429 -10.64 22.97 6.07
CA ASP A 429 -10.20 23.99 7.02
C ASP A 429 -8.68 24.07 6.99
N LEU A 430 -8.02 22.90 7.00
CA LEU A 430 -6.57 22.81 6.85
C LEU A 430 -6.09 23.38 5.51
N ARG A 431 -6.80 23.09 4.42
CA ARG A 431 -6.53 23.70 3.11
C ARG A 431 -6.61 25.22 3.16
N GLU A 432 -7.66 25.79 3.76
CA GLU A 432 -7.83 27.24 3.86
C GLU A 432 -6.71 27.87 4.70
N ARG A 433 -6.28 27.19 5.78
CA ARG A 433 -5.08 27.55 6.56
C ARG A 433 -3.82 27.57 5.70
N TYR A 434 -3.57 26.55 4.88
CA TYR A 434 -2.36 26.48 4.05
C TYR A 434 -2.28 27.60 3.02
N ILE A 435 -3.44 27.97 2.44
CA ILE A 435 -3.51 29.13 1.54
C ILE A 435 -3.22 30.41 2.31
N ALA A 436 -3.81 30.57 3.50
CA ALA A 436 -3.66 31.77 4.32
C ALA A 436 -2.25 31.95 4.89
N LEU A 437 -1.49 30.87 5.05
CA LEU A 437 -0.10 30.86 5.51
C LEU A 437 0.92 30.91 4.35
N ASP A 438 0.46 31.03 3.11
CA ASP A 438 1.32 31.11 1.93
C ASP A 438 2.34 29.95 1.81
N MET A 439 1.90 28.73 2.16
CA MET A 439 2.77 27.56 2.27
C MET A 439 3.12 26.95 0.92
N ASP A 440 4.39 27.08 0.50
CA ASP A 440 4.93 26.36 -0.65
C ASP A 440 5.56 25.04 -0.26
N ILE A 441 5.35 24.03 -1.11
CA ILE A 441 6.18 22.83 -1.07
C ILE A 441 7.60 23.26 -1.45
N PRO A 442 8.62 22.91 -0.67
CA PRO A 442 10.03 23.12 -1.02
C PRO A 442 10.34 22.67 -2.45
N GLU A 443 11.18 23.45 -3.13
CA GLU A 443 11.61 23.17 -4.49
C GLU A 443 12.33 21.81 -4.54
N GLY A 444 11.89 20.92 -5.43
CA GLY A 444 12.43 19.55 -5.53
C GLY A 444 11.65 18.51 -4.75
N CYS A 445 10.76 18.93 -3.84
CA CYS A 445 9.84 18.08 -3.10
C CYS A 445 8.46 17.92 -3.76
N GLU A 446 8.24 18.49 -4.95
CA GLU A 446 6.94 18.43 -5.62
C GLU A 446 6.75 17.12 -6.39
N LEU A 447 5.69 16.39 -6.05
CA LEU A 447 5.29 15.19 -6.78
C LEU A 447 4.75 15.52 -8.19
N ALA A 448 5.08 14.68 -9.18
CA ALA A 448 4.46 14.78 -10.50
C ALA A 448 2.98 14.35 -10.45
N TYR A 449 2.68 13.36 -9.61
CA TYR A 449 1.32 12.92 -9.34
C TYR A 449 0.69 13.77 -8.24
N GLN A 450 -0.48 14.33 -8.54
CA GLN A 450 -1.19 15.29 -7.68
C GLN A 450 -2.53 14.73 -7.14
N GLY A 451 -2.73 13.41 -7.23
CA GLY A 451 -4.01 12.76 -6.94
C GLY A 451 -5.05 12.95 -8.06
N LYS A 452 -6.15 12.19 -8.00
CA LYS A 452 -7.37 12.49 -8.79
C LYS A 452 -8.36 13.23 -7.90
N ARG A 453 -9.25 14.03 -8.50
CA ARG A 453 -10.38 14.58 -7.75
C ARG A 453 -11.23 13.40 -7.30
N ASP A 454 -11.73 13.48 -6.07
CA ASP A 454 -12.95 12.80 -5.64
C ASP A 454 -14.15 13.38 -6.40
N THR A 455 -14.10 13.36 -7.73
CA THR A 455 -15.26 13.65 -8.53
C THR A 455 -16.08 12.38 -8.55
N GLY A 456 -17.27 12.45 -7.97
CA GLY A 456 -18.40 11.63 -8.43
C GLY A 456 -18.75 11.90 -9.91
N ALA A 457 -17.79 12.26 -10.78
CA ALA A 457 -17.98 12.36 -12.23
C ALA A 457 -18.32 10.99 -12.83
N ALA A 458 -17.97 9.88 -12.17
CA ALA A 458 -18.55 8.58 -12.46
C ALA A 458 -20.08 8.53 -12.29
N ILE A 459 -20.65 9.43 -11.47
CA ILE A 459 -22.10 9.63 -11.29
C ILE A 459 -22.62 10.72 -12.25
N GLY A 460 -21.82 11.77 -12.50
CA GLY A 460 -22.21 12.93 -13.32
C GLY A 460 -22.31 12.69 -14.82
N ASP A 461 -21.48 11.82 -15.39
CA ASP A 461 -21.47 11.54 -16.84
C ASP A 461 -22.64 10.64 -17.30
N MET A 462 -23.49 10.15 -16.38
CA MET A 462 -24.68 9.35 -16.70
C MET A 462 -26.02 10.02 -16.35
N VAL A 463 -26.02 11.21 -15.75
CA VAL A 463 -27.26 12.00 -15.52
C VAL A 463 -27.47 13.02 -16.65
N ALA A 464 -26.58 13.05 -17.64
CA ALA A 464 -26.66 13.92 -18.81
C ALA A 464 -26.88 13.14 -20.12
N GLU A 465 -27.61 12.02 -20.10
CA GLU A 465 -28.27 11.48 -21.29
C GLU A 465 -29.68 11.00 -20.90
N ASP A 466 -30.67 11.81 -21.29
CA ASP A 466 -32.10 11.44 -21.35
C ASP A 466 -32.35 10.27 -22.31
#